data_AF-A0A2R9AI65-F1
#
_entry.id   AF-A0A2R9AI65-F1
#
_cell.length_a   1.000
_cell.length_b   1.000
_cell.length_c   1.000
_cell.angle_alpha   90.00
_cell.angle_beta   90.00
_cell.angle_gamma   90.00
#
_symmetry.space_group_name_H-M   'P 1'
#
loop_
_entity.id
_entity.type
_entity.pdbx_description
1 polymer ?
#
loop_
_entity_poly.entity_id
_entity_poly.type
_entity_poly.pdbx_seq_one_letter_code
_entity_poly.pdbx_strand_id
1 'polypeptide(L)'
;MSPVIPEKFQHILYAHVVLRKADIDFTKRAGELTEDMVERVITILQNPCQFKIPDWSLNRQKDVKDGKYSQVLANGLDNKLHEDLERLKKIRVHKGLRHFWGLCVQGQHTKTTGCRGHVGVTKKK
;
A
#
# COMPACT_ATOMS: atom_id res chain seq x y z
N MET A 1 -10.99 -12.76 6.11
CA MET A 1 -9.56 -13.01 6.34
C MET A 1 -8.82 -12.25 5.25
N SER A 2 -8.37 -11.05 5.59
CA SER A 2 -7.81 -10.08 4.64
C SER A 2 -6.57 -10.65 3.94
N PRO A 3 -6.38 -10.42 2.63
CA PRO A 3 -5.20 -10.89 1.93
C PRO A 3 -3.95 -10.23 2.54
N VAL A 4 -2.91 -11.04 2.78
CA VAL A 4 -1.58 -10.58 3.17
C VAL A 4 -1.00 -9.82 1.98
N ILE A 5 -1.22 -8.51 1.95
CA ILE A 5 -0.45 -7.60 1.12
C ILE A 5 0.91 -7.47 1.83
N PRO A 6 2.05 -7.68 1.16
CA PRO A 6 3.36 -7.50 1.76
C PRO A 6 3.66 -6.01 1.92
N GLU A 7 2.84 -5.29 2.69
CA GLU A 7 3.06 -3.87 3.00
C GLU A 7 4.28 -3.69 3.91
N LYS A 8 4.63 -4.73 4.68
CA LYS A 8 5.62 -4.67 5.76
C LYS A 8 7.05 -4.34 5.33
N PHE A 9 7.43 -4.58 4.06
CA PHE A 9 8.80 -4.31 3.60
C PHE A 9 9.04 -2.85 3.16
N GLN A 10 8.01 -2.16 2.67
CA GLN A 10 8.18 -0.79 2.16
C GLN A 10 8.29 0.24 3.31
N HIS A 11 7.67 -0.03 4.46
CA HIS A 11 7.54 0.95 5.55
C HIS A 11 8.86 1.31 6.24
N ILE A 12 9.71 0.32 6.54
CA ILE A 12 10.94 0.54 7.33
C ILE A 12 11.99 1.29 6.49
N LEU A 13 12.18 0.88 5.24
CA LEU A 13 13.13 1.53 4.33
C LEU A 13 12.72 2.98 4.06
N TYR A 14 11.42 3.22 3.82
CA TYR A 14 10.91 4.55 3.56
C TYR A 14 11.05 5.47 4.78
N ALA A 15 10.74 4.97 5.99
CA ALA A 15 10.96 5.73 7.22
C ALA A 15 12.44 6.13 7.38
N HIS A 16 13.37 5.24 7.03
CA HIS A 16 14.79 5.56 7.08
C HIS A 16 15.21 6.64 6.08
N VAL A 17 14.67 6.59 4.87
CA VAL A 17 14.95 7.62 3.86
C VAL A 17 14.41 8.98 4.32
N VAL A 18 13.20 9.03 4.86
CA VAL A 18 12.58 10.26 5.34
C VAL A 18 13.37 10.88 6.49
N LEU A 19 13.79 10.08 7.48
CA LEU A 19 14.59 10.59 8.61
C LEU A 19 15.95 11.13 8.17
N ARG A 20 16.63 10.45 7.23
CA ARG A 20 17.88 10.97 6.62
C ARG A 20 17.68 12.27 5.86
N LYS A 21 16.51 12.47 5.26
CA LYS A 21 16.17 13.71 4.54
C LYS A 21 15.73 14.84 5.47
N ALA A 22 15.23 14.50 6.66
CA ALA A 22 14.87 15.46 7.70
C ALA A 22 16.07 15.89 8.57
N ASP A 23 17.26 15.34 8.32
CA ASP A 23 18.47 15.51 9.13
C ASP A 23 18.24 15.17 10.62
N ILE A 24 17.46 14.11 10.87
CA ILE A 24 17.21 13.58 12.22
C ILE A 24 18.00 12.30 12.41
N ASP A 25 18.71 12.20 13.54
CA ASP A 25 19.45 11.00 13.88
C ASP A 25 18.52 9.85 14.33
N PHE A 26 18.85 8.64 13.89
CA PHE A 26 18.09 7.42 14.15
C PHE A 26 18.15 6.96 15.60
N THR A 27 19.17 7.37 16.34
CA THR A 27 19.39 6.93 17.72
C THR A 27 18.55 7.72 18.72
N LYS A 28 18.03 8.89 18.31
CA LYS A 28 17.18 9.74 19.16
C LYS A 28 15.85 9.08 19.44
N ARG A 29 15.34 9.24 20.66
CA ARG A 29 14.03 8.71 21.04
C ARG A 29 12.92 9.61 20.50
N ALA A 30 11.78 9.00 20.14
CA ALA A 30 10.63 9.72 19.58
C ALA A 30 10.13 10.87 20.49
N GLY A 31 10.26 10.73 21.81
CA GLY A 31 9.87 11.77 22.78
C GLY A 31 10.84 12.94 22.93
N GLU A 32 12.01 12.88 22.31
CA GLU A 32 13.03 13.96 22.34
C GLU A 32 12.94 14.87 21.11
N LEU A 33 12.01 14.60 20.18
CA LEU A 33 11.81 15.45 19.00
C LEU A 33 11.08 16.74 19.40
N THR A 34 11.61 17.87 18.93
CA THR A 34 10.89 19.14 18.97
C THR A 34 9.80 19.17 17.90
N GLU A 35 8.76 19.99 18.09
CA GLU A 35 7.65 20.13 17.15
C GLU A 35 8.15 20.49 15.73
N ASP A 36 9.16 21.35 15.62
CA ASP A 36 9.78 21.72 14.33
C ASP A 36 10.40 20.51 13.61
N MET A 37 10.90 19.51 14.34
CA MET A 37 11.41 18.28 13.71
C MET A 37 10.27 17.42 13.19
N VAL A 38 9.16 17.37 13.92
CA VAL A 38 7.96 16.61 13.56
C VAL A 38 7.32 17.20 12.31
N GLU A 39 7.15 18.52 12.25
CA GLU A 39 6.58 19.20 11.08
C GLU A 39 7.42 18.98 9.81
N ARG A 40 8.75 19.01 9.94
CA ARG A 40 9.66 18.70 8.82
C ARG A 40 9.45 17.28 8.31
N VAL A 41 9.32 16.31 9.21
CA VAL A 41 9.03 14.90 8.83
C VAL A 41 7.69 14.79 8.13
N ILE A 42 6.64 15.44 8.64
CA ILE A 42 5.31 15.43 8.03
C ILE A 42 5.36 16.02 6.62
N THR A 43 6.08 17.12 6.43
CA THR A 43 6.21 17.78 5.12
C THR A 43 6.90 16.87 4.10
N ILE A 44 7.96 16.17 4.51
CA ILE A 44 8.68 15.22 3.65
C ILE A 44 7.81 14.00 3.33
N LEU A 45 7.03 13.51 4.30
CA LEU A 45 6.11 12.38 4.11
C LEU A 45 5.03 12.69 3.08
N GLN A 46 4.48 13.90 3.10
CA GLN A 46 3.42 14.33 2.17
C GLN A 46 3.96 14.62 0.77
N ASN A 47 5.17 15.19 0.66
CA ASN A 47 5.73 15.67 -0.62
C ASN A 47 7.10 15.06 -0.95
N PRO A 48 7.24 13.73 -1.07
CA PRO A 48 8.54 13.08 -1.20
C PRO A 48 9.32 13.46 -2.48
N CYS A 49 8.62 13.72 -3.60
CA CYS A 49 9.27 14.10 -4.86
C CYS A 49 10.04 15.44 -4.75
N GLN A 50 9.58 16.35 -3.88
CA GLN A 50 10.22 17.66 -3.70
C GLN A 50 11.56 17.56 -2.96
N PHE A 51 11.71 16.54 -2.09
CA PHE A 51 12.91 16.31 -1.28
C PHE A 51 13.94 15.37 -1.93
N LYS A 52 13.87 15.23 -3.27
CA LYS A 52 14.78 14.39 -4.08
C LYS A 52 14.77 12.92 -3.63
N ILE A 53 13.61 12.40 -3.21
CA ILE A 53 13.40 10.97 -3.00
C ILE A 53 13.12 10.34 -4.37
N PRO A 54 13.78 9.23 -4.73
CA PRO A 54 13.61 8.67 -6.06
C PRO A 54 12.25 7.99 -6.24
N ASP A 55 11.69 8.13 -7.44
CA ASP A 55 10.33 7.65 -7.78
C ASP A 55 10.15 6.13 -7.57
N TRP A 56 11.21 5.35 -7.80
CA TRP A 56 11.19 3.88 -7.63
C TRP A 56 10.97 3.45 -6.17
N SER A 57 11.18 4.34 -5.20
CA SER A 57 11.01 4.04 -3.77
C SER A 57 9.57 4.28 -3.28
N LEU A 58 8.77 5.02 -4.05
CA LEU A 58 7.39 5.38 -3.69
C LEU A 58 6.44 4.19 -3.82
N ASN A 59 5.41 4.15 -2.98
CA ASN A 59 4.45 3.04 -2.91
C ASN A 59 3.43 3.04 -4.07
N ARG A 60 3.13 4.19 -4.68
CA ARG A 60 2.20 4.32 -5.81
C ARG A 60 2.93 4.94 -6.99
N GLN A 61 3.42 4.09 -7.88
CA GLN A 61 4.11 4.51 -9.09
C GLN A 61 3.17 4.49 -10.28
N LYS A 62 3.26 5.53 -11.13
CA LYS A 62 2.52 5.64 -12.39
C LYS A 62 1.04 5.31 -12.22
N ASP A 63 0.32 6.13 -11.45
CA ASP A 63 -1.10 5.87 -11.18
C ASP A 63 -1.92 5.80 -12.48
N VAL A 64 -2.91 4.91 -12.56
CA VAL A 64 -3.62 4.65 -13.82
C VAL A 64 -4.48 5.83 -14.28
N LYS A 65 -4.97 6.65 -13.34
CA LYS A 65 -5.77 7.83 -13.63
C LYS A 65 -4.89 9.03 -14.01
N ASP A 66 -3.97 9.38 -13.12
CA ASP A 66 -3.24 10.64 -13.21
C ASP A 66 -1.83 10.49 -13.80
N GLY A 67 -1.31 9.27 -13.92
CA GLY A 67 0.06 8.98 -14.37
C GLY A 67 1.16 9.41 -13.41
N LYS A 68 0.81 10.05 -12.29
CA LYS A 68 1.75 10.62 -11.32
C LYS A 68 2.33 9.56 -10.40
N TYR A 69 3.51 9.88 -9.86
CA TYR A 69 4.16 9.13 -8.79
C TYR A 69 3.80 9.80 -7.45
N SER A 70 3.37 9.02 -6.48
CA SER A 70 2.99 9.54 -5.17
C SER A 70 3.27 8.54 -4.05
N GLN A 71 3.44 9.06 -2.85
CA GLN A 71 3.35 8.27 -1.63
C GLN A 71 1.94 8.43 -1.06
N VAL A 72 1.18 7.34 -1.02
CA VAL A 72 -0.16 7.32 -0.44
C VAL A 72 -0.07 6.98 1.05
N LEU A 73 -0.74 7.76 1.89
CA LEU A 73 -0.73 7.62 3.36
C LEU A 73 -2.09 7.13 3.88
N ALA A 74 -2.05 6.26 4.90
CA ALA A 74 -3.18 5.82 5.73
C ALA A 74 -4.50 5.68 4.97
N ASN A 75 -5.50 6.51 5.27
CA ASN A 75 -6.85 6.47 4.69
C ASN A 75 -6.87 6.58 3.15
N GLY A 76 -5.88 7.23 2.56
CA GLY A 76 -5.74 7.29 1.11
C GLY A 76 -5.44 5.93 0.49
N LEU A 77 -4.75 5.05 1.22
CA LEU A 77 -4.32 3.74 0.74
C LEU A 77 -5.52 2.80 0.56
N ASP A 78 -6.40 2.73 1.57
CA ASP A 78 -7.62 1.92 1.52
C ASP A 78 -8.54 2.37 0.39
N ASN A 79 -8.74 3.68 0.23
CA ASN A 79 -9.55 4.24 -0.84
C ASN A 79 -8.98 3.90 -2.22
N LYS A 80 -7.66 4.05 -2.41
CA LYS A 80 -7.00 3.71 -3.67
C LYS A 80 -7.06 2.21 -3.97
N LEU A 81 -6.90 1.35 -2.97
CA LEU A 81 -7.05 -0.09 -3.12
C LEU A 81 -8.48 -0.46 -3.53
N HIS A 82 -9.48 0.15 -2.90
CA HIS A 82 -10.89 -0.08 -3.23
C HIS A 82 -11.21 0.33 -4.68
N GLU A 83 -10.76 1.51 -5.10
CA GLU A 83 -10.94 2.00 -6.48
C GLU A 83 -10.33 1.04 -7.52
N ASP A 84 -9.13 0.52 -7.26
CA ASP A 84 -8.48 -0.44 -8.15
C ASP A 84 -9.23 -1.78 -8.22
N LEU A 85 -9.70 -2.29 -7.09
CA LEU A 85 -10.47 -3.55 -7.05
C LEU A 85 -11.80 -3.41 -7.78
N GLU A 86 -12.53 -2.32 -7.57
CA GLU A 86 -13.80 -2.07 -8.28
C GLU A 86 -13.58 -1.88 -9.79
N ARG A 87 -12.49 -1.23 -10.19
CA ARG A 87 -12.11 -1.16 -11.62
C ARG A 87 -11.86 -2.54 -12.22
N LEU A 88 -11.07 -3.39 -11.55
CA LEU A 88 -10.77 -4.74 -12.03
C LEU A 88 -12.02 -5.63 -12.12
N LYS A 89 -12.93 -5.47 -11.16
CA LYS A 89 -14.24 -6.15 -11.14
C LYS A 89 -15.13 -5.72 -12.30
N LYS A 90 -15.19 -4.43 -12.62
CA LYS A 90 -15.96 -3.91 -13.77
C LYS A 90 -15.45 -4.44 -15.11
N ILE A 91 -14.13 -4.51 -15.28
CA ILE A 91 -13.50 -5.05 -16.50
C ILE A 91 -13.61 -6.60 -16.56
N ARG A 92 -13.97 -7.26 -15.46
CA ARG A 92 -14.05 -8.73 -15.30
C ARG A 92 -12.71 -9.44 -15.50
N VAL A 93 -11.62 -8.81 -15.08
CA VAL A 93 -10.30 -9.46 -15.07
C VAL A 93 -10.28 -10.55 -13.99
N HIS A 94 -9.68 -11.71 -14.27
CA HIS A 94 -9.63 -12.85 -13.35
C HIS A 94 -9.08 -12.49 -11.96
N LYS A 95 -8.07 -11.61 -11.87
CA LYS A 95 -7.57 -11.05 -10.60
C LYS A 95 -8.66 -10.32 -9.80
N GLY A 96 -9.45 -9.46 -10.45
CA GLY A 96 -10.54 -8.72 -9.82
C GLY A 96 -11.67 -9.63 -9.35
N LEU A 97 -12.04 -10.62 -10.16
CA LEU A 97 -13.06 -11.62 -9.80
C LEU A 97 -12.62 -12.47 -8.59
N ARG A 98 -11.34 -12.88 -8.54
CA ARG A 98 -10.81 -13.61 -7.38
C ARG A 98 -10.84 -12.79 -6.10
N HIS A 99 -10.45 -11.52 -6.16
CA HIS A 99 -10.56 -10.63 -5.01
C HIS A 99 -12.02 -10.45 -4.57
N PHE A 100 -12.96 -10.33 -5.51
CA PHE A 100 -14.39 -10.24 -5.20
C PHE A 100 -14.93 -11.50 -4.52
N TRP A 101 -14.46 -12.69 -4.93
CA TRP A 101 -14.81 -13.97 -4.29
C TRP A 101 -14.00 -14.28 -3.03
N GLY A 102 -13.06 -13.43 -2.64
CA GLY A 102 -12.19 -13.66 -1.46
C GLY A 102 -11.16 -14.78 -1.65
N LEU A 103 -10.82 -15.13 -2.88
CA LEU A 103 -9.84 -16.17 -3.21
C LEU A 103 -8.42 -15.60 -3.30
N CYS A 104 -7.44 -16.42 -2.95
CA CYS A 104 -6.03 -16.09 -3.15
C CYS A 104 -5.71 -15.92 -4.65
N VAL A 105 -4.94 -14.87 -4.97
CA VAL A 105 -4.74 -14.41 -6.35
C VAL A 105 -3.51 -15.01 -7.01
N GLN A 106 -2.45 -15.30 -6.24
CA GLN A 106 -1.19 -15.81 -6.78
C GLN A 106 -1.00 -17.30 -6.48
N GLY A 107 -0.73 -18.07 -7.54
CA GLY A 107 -0.07 -19.39 -7.54
C GLY A 107 -0.69 -20.55 -6.75
N GLN A 108 -1.66 -20.27 -5.88
CA GLN A 108 -2.21 -21.23 -4.94
C GLN A 108 -3.35 -22.01 -5.58
N HIS A 109 -3.30 -23.33 -5.41
CA HIS A 109 -4.43 -24.20 -5.74
C HIS A 109 -5.61 -23.88 -4.80
N THR A 110 -6.75 -23.57 -5.41
CA THR A 110 -7.97 -23.17 -4.70
C THR A 110 -8.68 -24.32 -4.00
N LYS A 111 -8.24 -25.56 -4.24
CA LYS A 111 -8.79 -26.77 -3.59
C LYS A 111 -8.33 -26.92 -2.13
N THR A 112 -7.08 -26.57 -1.84
CA THR A 112 -6.41 -26.85 -0.57
C THR A 112 -6.06 -25.60 0.23
N THR A 113 -6.19 -24.41 -0.37
CA THR A 113 -5.78 -23.14 0.26
C THR A 113 -6.99 -22.34 0.72
N GLY A 114 -6.93 -21.76 1.92
CA GLY A 114 -8.03 -20.96 2.48
C GLY A 114 -9.13 -21.77 3.20
N CYS A 115 -8.88 -23.04 3.50
CA CYS A 115 -9.83 -24.02 4.04
C CYS A 115 -10.31 -23.80 5.48
N ARG A 116 -10.17 -22.60 6.04
CA ARG A 116 -10.72 -22.27 7.37
C ARG A 116 -12.21 -21.89 7.32
N GLY A 117 -12.82 -21.87 6.13
CA GLY A 117 -14.25 -21.68 5.89
C GLY A 117 -14.72 -22.41 4.63
N HIS A 118 -16.04 -22.43 4.40
CA HIS A 118 -16.63 -23.02 3.19
C HIS A 118 -16.31 -22.14 1.96
N VAL A 119 -15.71 -22.72 0.92
CA VAL A 119 -15.55 -22.05 -0.38
C VAL A 119 -16.94 -21.92 -0.99
N GLY A 120 -17.46 -20.69 -1.09
CA GLY A 120 -18.83 -20.43 -1.54
C GLY A 120 -19.05 -20.88 -2.98
N VAL A 121 -19.89 -21.89 -3.20
CA VAL A 121 -20.30 -22.34 -4.53
C VAL A 121 -21.44 -21.45 -5.00
N THR A 122 -21.18 -20.56 -5.94
CA THR A 122 -22.23 -19.77 -6.60
C THR A 122 -22.81 -20.58 -7.76
N LYS A 123 -24.00 -21.17 -7.58
CA LYS A 123 -24.75 -21.74 -8.71
C LYS A 123 -25.42 -20.59 -9.46
N LYS A 124 -25.24 -20.56 -10.79
CA LYS A 124 -26.07 -19.71 -11.66
C LYS A 124 -27.48 -20.32 -11.66
N LYS A 125 -28.49 -19.49 -11.40
CA LYS A 125 -29.89 -19.85 -11.60
C LYS A 125 -30.23 -19.74 -13.08
#